data_AF-A0A2V2VWW9-F1
#
_entry.id   AF-A0A2V2VWW9-F1
#
_cell.length_a   1.000
_cell.length_b   1.000
_cell.length_c   1.000
_cell.angle_alpha   90.00
_cell.angle_beta   90.00
_cell.angle_gamma   90.00
#
_symmetry.space_group_name_H-M   'P 1'
#
loop_
_entity.id
_entity.type
_entity.pdbx_description
1 polymer ?
#
loop_
_entity_poly.entity_id
_entity_poly.type
_entity_poly.pdbx_seq_one_letter_code
_entity_poly.pdbx_strand_id
1 'polypeptide(L)'
;MLHRTGVVMAPRRGSGDGSDAATRRGVEETRQPQWTLESRLDEVLLKGKERITNMRLNDFLRNYFDGRGVEEFNENVYMKEFLSSPNEFIQDEVLLSTIKASPSYQELRKKCDEFYMLLEASNKLKKGYIVTLREWRDFERKDTVISLARAQINTAHSYVLREERRKAEERERQERQELGIDVSTRIKYAVFKGRVRVDKMRLNDFLTMELDGRGALDANRDVLLEEFFKDPKKYICDAGVLNEIQASDRYKMMERL
;
A
#
# COMPACT_ATOMS: atom_id res chain seq x y z
N MET A 1 24.88 27.83 -68.76
CA MET A 1 23.59 28.54 -68.92
C MET A 1 22.52 27.56 -68.44
N LEU A 2 22.07 27.57 -67.18
CA LEU A 2 21.03 28.45 -66.61
C LEU A 2 19.88 28.68 -67.63
N HIS A 3 18.60 28.36 -67.38
CA HIS A 3 17.83 28.72 -66.20
C HIS A 3 16.66 27.76 -65.90
N ARG A 4 16.47 27.50 -64.60
CA ARG A 4 15.22 27.13 -63.90
C ARG A 4 14.27 28.33 -63.87
N THR A 5 12.95 28.07 -63.84
CA THR A 5 11.86 28.70 -63.03
C THR A 5 10.53 28.18 -63.63
N GLY A 6 9.54 27.58 -62.97
CA GLY A 6 9.24 27.31 -61.56
C GLY A 6 7.83 27.80 -61.22
N VAL A 7 6.81 26.94 -61.11
CA VAL A 7 5.52 27.12 -60.37
C VAL A 7 4.93 25.71 -60.13
N VAL A 8 5.10 25.09 -58.95
CA VAL A 8 4.26 25.08 -57.73
C VAL A 8 2.97 24.24 -57.83
N MET A 9 2.95 23.20 -56.99
CA MET A 9 1.96 22.14 -56.81
C MET A 9 0.80 22.56 -55.89
N ALA A 10 -0.41 22.06 -56.18
CA ALA A 10 -1.24 21.26 -55.26
C ALA A 10 -2.48 20.70 -55.97
N PRO A 11 -2.88 19.44 -55.69
CA PRO A 11 -4.24 19.26 -55.17
C PRO A 11 -4.38 18.24 -54.03
N ARG A 12 -5.12 18.69 -53.00
CA ARG A 12 -6.13 18.00 -52.16
C ARG A 12 -5.91 16.52 -51.80
N ARG A 13 -5.50 16.30 -50.55
CA ARG A 13 -5.62 15.02 -49.82
C ARG A 13 -7.08 14.71 -49.50
N GLY A 14 -7.46 13.48 -49.82
CA GLY A 14 -8.77 12.90 -49.55
C GLY A 14 -9.01 12.55 -48.08
N SER A 15 -10.31 12.37 -47.83
CA SER A 15 -10.97 11.97 -46.59
C SER A 15 -10.36 10.71 -45.96
N GLY A 16 -10.22 10.76 -44.64
CA GLY A 16 -9.87 9.63 -43.79
C GLY A 16 -10.59 9.78 -42.47
N ASP A 17 -11.88 9.40 -42.46
CA ASP A 17 -12.65 9.19 -41.23
C ASP A 17 -12.12 7.95 -40.51
N GLY A 18 -11.00 8.14 -39.80
CA GLY A 18 -10.50 7.20 -38.80
C GLY A 18 -11.31 7.38 -37.53
N SER A 19 -12.24 6.46 -37.29
CA SER A 19 -13.03 6.39 -36.06
C SER A 19 -12.13 6.41 -34.82
N ASP A 20 -12.24 7.49 -34.03
CA ASP A 20 -11.73 7.60 -32.66
C ASP A 20 -12.50 6.65 -31.74
N ALA A 21 -12.16 5.35 -31.80
CA ALA A 21 -12.73 4.30 -30.98
C ALA A 21 -11.68 3.66 -30.04
N ALA A 22 -10.66 4.41 -29.65
CA ALA A 22 -9.52 3.88 -28.90
C ALA A 22 -9.15 4.66 -27.63
N THR A 23 -10.11 5.32 -26.95
CA THR A 23 -9.81 6.00 -25.66
C THR A 23 -10.90 5.84 -24.61
N ARG A 24 -11.52 4.65 -24.52
CA ARG A 24 -12.44 4.29 -23.42
C ARG A 24 -11.97 3.09 -22.61
N ARG A 25 -10.66 2.90 -22.44
CA ARG A 25 -10.17 2.25 -21.22
C ARG A 25 -10.09 3.34 -20.17
N GLY A 26 -11.19 3.50 -19.43
CA GLY A 26 -11.15 4.19 -18.15
C GLY A 26 -10.07 3.50 -17.33
N VAL A 27 -8.92 4.14 -17.25
CA VAL A 27 -8.02 3.96 -16.12
C VAL A 27 -8.88 4.35 -14.94
N GLU A 28 -9.40 3.33 -14.25
CA GLU A 28 -9.83 3.47 -12.88
C GLU A 28 -8.57 3.93 -12.15
N GLU A 29 -8.36 5.26 -12.13
CA GLU A 29 -7.40 5.92 -11.28
C GLU A 29 -7.75 5.41 -9.89
N THR A 30 -6.98 4.41 -9.45
CA THR A 30 -7.06 3.85 -8.12
C THR A 30 -6.58 4.96 -7.23
N ARG A 31 -7.50 5.89 -6.89
CA ARG A 31 -7.27 6.95 -5.91
C ARG A 31 -6.65 6.24 -4.72
N GLN A 32 -5.38 6.52 -4.47
CA GLN A 32 -4.70 5.91 -3.36
C GLN A 32 -5.55 6.18 -2.10
N PRO A 33 -5.77 5.15 -1.27
CA PRO A 33 -6.51 5.33 -0.03
C PRO A 33 -5.98 6.56 0.73
N GLN A 34 -6.84 7.52 1.04
CA GLN A 34 -6.50 8.58 1.97
C GLN A 34 -6.61 8.03 3.39
N TRP A 35 -5.63 7.24 3.80
CA TRP A 35 -5.53 6.79 5.17
C TRP A 35 -5.27 7.98 6.10
N THR A 36 -5.86 7.93 7.28
CA THR A 36 -5.60 8.79 8.43
C THR A 36 -5.29 7.93 9.66
N LEU A 37 -4.81 8.51 10.76
CA LEU A 37 -4.59 7.78 12.01
C LEU A 37 -5.86 7.10 12.57
N GLU A 38 -7.04 7.57 12.20
CA GLU A 38 -8.34 7.00 12.60
C GLU A 38 -8.81 5.87 11.65
N SER A 39 -8.04 5.57 10.60
CA SER A 39 -8.39 4.47 9.68
C SER A 39 -8.38 3.15 10.42
N ARG A 40 -9.39 2.33 10.16
CA ARG A 40 -9.52 1.04 10.80
C ARG A 40 -8.60 0.00 10.15
N LEU A 41 -8.03 -0.87 10.96
CA LEU A 41 -7.08 -1.89 10.49
C LEU A 41 -7.76 -2.96 9.64
N ASP A 42 -9.04 -3.28 9.87
CA ASP A 42 -9.81 -4.18 9.01
C ASP A 42 -9.94 -3.61 7.60
N GLU A 43 -10.24 -2.32 7.46
CA GLU A 43 -10.27 -1.64 6.18
C GLU A 43 -8.89 -1.64 5.51
N VAL A 44 -7.83 -1.31 6.24
CA VAL A 44 -6.46 -1.29 5.71
C VAL A 44 -6.04 -2.66 5.17
N LEU A 45 -6.31 -3.74 5.92
CA LEU A 45 -5.91 -5.10 5.57
C LEU A 45 -6.75 -5.71 4.45
N LEU A 46 -8.04 -5.41 4.42
CA LEU A 46 -8.99 -6.06 3.51
C LEU A 46 -9.32 -5.22 2.27
N LYS A 47 -8.80 -3.99 2.17
CA LYS A 47 -9.06 -3.11 1.03
C LYS A 47 -8.74 -3.78 -0.30
N GLY A 48 -9.72 -3.73 -1.20
CA GLY A 48 -9.59 -4.27 -2.56
C GLY A 48 -9.63 -5.80 -2.64
N LYS A 49 -9.81 -6.52 -1.52
CA LYS A 49 -9.90 -7.98 -1.49
C LYS A 49 -11.35 -8.51 -1.56
N GLU A 50 -12.36 -7.65 -1.50
CA GLU A 50 -13.79 -8.00 -1.58
C GLU A 50 -14.16 -8.73 -2.89
N ARG A 51 -13.50 -8.40 -4.01
CA ARG A 51 -13.76 -9.08 -5.29
C ARG A 51 -13.34 -10.55 -5.28
N ILE A 52 -12.36 -10.93 -4.45
CA ILE A 52 -11.88 -12.30 -4.33
C ILE A 52 -12.96 -13.19 -3.70
N THR A 53 -13.64 -12.70 -2.66
CA THR A 53 -14.67 -13.47 -1.94
C THR A 53 -16.00 -13.54 -2.67
N ASN A 54 -16.25 -12.63 -3.62
CA ASN A 54 -17.56 -12.45 -4.26
C ASN A 54 -17.67 -13.06 -5.67
N MET A 55 -16.59 -13.62 -6.22
CA MET A 55 -16.65 -14.33 -7.51
C MET A 55 -17.52 -15.57 -7.39
N ARG A 56 -18.47 -15.79 -8.33
CA ARG A 56 -19.30 -17.00 -8.35
C ARG A 56 -18.58 -18.17 -9.03
N LEU A 57 -18.87 -19.39 -8.60
CA LEU A 57 -18.34 -20.62 -9.18
C LEU A 57 -18.71 -20.72 -10.67
N ASN A 58 -19.98 -20.54 -11.01
CA ASN A 58 -20.43 -20.63 -12.40
C ASN A 58 -19.78 -19.56 -13.29
N ASP A 59 -19.53 -18.35 -12.78
CA ASP A 59 -18.81 -17.32 -13.53
C ASP A 59 -17.36 -17.75 -13.79
N PHE A 60 -16.69 -18.32 -12.80
CA PHE A 60 -15.35 -18.87 -12.95
C PHE A 60 -15.30 -19.99 -14.00
N LEU A 61 -16.23 -20.94 -13.94
CA LEU A 61 -16.28 -22.06 -14.89
C LEU A 61 -16.58 -21.61 -16.32
N ARG A 62 -17.47 -20.63 -16.51
CA ARG A 62 -17.73 -20.02 -17.82
C ARG A 62 -16.50 -19.31 -18.39
N ASN A 63 -15.74 -18.62 -17.54
CA ASN A 63 -14.59 -17.83 -17.96
C ASN A 63 -13.32 -18.66 -18.23
N TYR A 64 -13.11 -19.77 -17.52
CA TYR A 64 -11.85 -20.53 -17.56
C TYR A 64 -11.98 -21.97 -18.05
N PHE A 65 -13.20 -22.51 -18.13
CA PHE A 65 -13.46 -23.92 -18.45
C PHE A 65 -14.54 -24.11 -19.53
N ASP A 66 -14.83 -23.07 -20.32
CA ASP A 66 -15.84 -23.09 -21.39
C ASP A 66 -17.25 -23.48 -20.90
N GLY A 67 -17.53 -23.21 -19.62
CA GLY A 67 -18.78 -23.60 -18.97
C GLY A 67 -18.88 -25.07 -18.58
N ARG A 68 -17.81 -25.87 -18.72
CA ARG A 68 -17.80 -27.24 -18.18
C ARG A 68 -17.97 -27.21 -16.66
N GLY A 69 -18.87 -28.07 -16.16
CA GLY A 69 -19.23 -28.17 -14.74
C GLY A 69 -20.19 -27.09 -14.24
N VAL A 70 -20.70 -26.22 -15.12
CA VAL A 70 -21.73 -25.25 -14.74
C VAL A 70 -23.05 -25.98 -14.51
N GLU A 71 -23.62 -25.78 -13.32
CA GLU A 71 -24.89 -26.38 -12.92
C GLU A 71 -25.81 -25.31 -12.33
N GLU A 72 -27.12 -25.44 -12.57
CA GLU A 72 -28.14 -24.46 -12.14
C GLU A 72 -28.17 -24.30 -10.62
N PHE A 73 -28.05 -25.40 -9.87
CA PHE A 73 -28.04 -25.36 -8.41
C PHE A 73 -26.79 -24.68 -7.82
N ASN A 74 -25.72 -24.51 -8.62
CA ASN A 74 -24.49 -23.81 -8.24
C ASN A 74 -24.52 -22.31 -8.56
N GLU A 75 -25.66 -21.77 -9.03
CA GLU A 75 -25.76 -20.37 -9.48
C GLU A 75 -25.41 -19.34 -8.40
N ASN A 76 -25.68 -19.66 -7.14
CA ASN A 76 -25.39 -18.78 -6.00
C ASN A 76 -24.13 -19.18 -5.23
N VAL A 77 -23.40 -20.21 -5.67
CA VAL A 77 -22.20 -20.68 -5.01
C VAL A 77 -21.06 -19.71 -5.28
N TYR A 78 -20.43 -19.23 -4.21
CA TYR A 78 -19.24 -18.39 -4.32
C TYR A 78 -17.97 -19.23 -4.39
N MET A 79 -16.94 -18.71 -5.07
CA MET A 79 -15.65 -19.37 -5.17
C MET A 79 -15.04 -19.69 -3.80
N LYS A 80 -15.29 -18.87 -2.77
CA LYS A 80 -14.83 -19.14 -1.40
C LYS A 80 -15.43 -20.44 -0.81
N GLU A 81 -16.67 -20.76 -1.14
CA GLU A 81 -17.36 -21.97 -0.68
C GLU A 81 -16.83 -23.18 -1.46
N PHE A 82 -16.74 -23.04 -2.79
CA PHE A 82 -16.13 -24.06 -3.64
C PHE A 82 -14.69 -24.39 -3.24
N LEU A 83 -13.86 -23.40 -2.94
CA LEU A 83 -12.47 -23.61 -2.52
C LEU A 83 -12.35 -24.38 -1.19
N SER A 84 -13.36 -24.27 -0.33
CA SER A 84 -13.38 -24.95 0.97
C SER A 84 -13.77 -26.42 0.82
N SER A 85 -14.77 -26.71 -0.01
CA SER A 85 -15.27 -28.08 -0.26
C SER A 85 -15.53 -28.37 -1.75
N PRO A 86 -14.50 -28.46 -2.62
CA PRO A 86 -14.72 -28.56 -4.07
C PRO A 86 -15.55 -29.78 -4.50
N ASN A 87 -15.40 -30.88 -3.76
CA ASN A 87 -16.05 -32.15 -4.05
C ASN A 87 -17.58 -32.12 -3.78
N GLU A 88 -18.08 -31.14 -3.03
CA GLU A 88 -19.53 -30.97 -2.79
C GLU A 88 -20.25 -30.39 -4.01
N PHE A 89 -19.52 -29.69 -4.88
CA PHE A 89 -20.08 -28.96 -6.03
C PHE A 89 -19.75 -29.59 -7.38
N ILE A 90 -18.61 -30.28 -7.50
CA ILE A 90 -18.20 -30.95 -8.74
C ILE A 90 -17.84 -32.40 -8.40
N GLN A 91 -18.70 -33.32 -8.85
CA GLN A 91 -18.51 -34.76 -8.64
C GLN A 91 -17.62 -35.42 -9.71
N ASP A 92 -17.50 -34.80 -10.89
CA ASP A 92 -16.58 -35.26 -11.94
C ASP A 92 -15.13 -35.08 -11.47
N GLU A 93 -14.50 -36.18 -11.07
CA GLU A 93 -13.13 -36.19 -10.54
C GLU A 93 -12.10 -35.71 -11.55
N VAL A 94 -12.29 -35.99 -12.84
CA VAL A 94 -11.37 -35.59 -13.91
C VAL A 94 -11.46 -34.09 -14.12
N LEU A 95 -12.68 -33.56 -14.23
CA LEU A 95 -12.89 -32.11 -14.34
C LEU A 95 -12.34 -31.39 -13.09
N LEU A 96 -12.63 -31.92 -11.89
CA LEU A 96 -12.18 -31.31 -10.65
C LEU A 96 -10.66 -31.32 -10.50
N SER A 97 -9.99 -32.40 -10.91
CA SER A 97 -8.52 -32.46 -10.97
C SER A 97 -7.94 -31.43 -11.94
N THR A 98 -8.59 -31.27 -13.10
CA THR A 98 -8.21 -30.27 -14.12
C THR A 98 -8.37 -28.85 -13.60
N ILE A 99 -9.48 -28.58 -12.89
CA ILE A 99 -9.72 -27.30 -12.24
C ILE A 99 -8.66 -27.02 -11.17
N LYS A 100 -8.41 -27.98 -10.28
CA LYS A 100 -7.41 -27.84 -9.20
C LYS A 100 -5.99 -27.63 -9.75
N ALA A 101 -5.65 -28.23 -10.89
CA ALA A 101 -4.36 -28.05 -11.53
C ALA A 101 -4.22 -26.71 -12.30
N SER A 102 -5.33 -25.99 -12.53
CA SER A 102 -5.30 -24.76 -13.33
C SER A 102 -4.63 -23.58 -12.61
N PRO A 103 -3.88 -22.71 -13.32
CA PRO A 103 -3.31 -21.50 -12.75
C PRO A 103 -4.36 -20.58 -12.12
N SER A 104 -5.52 -20.40 -12.78
CA SER A 104 -6.60 -19.52 -12.32
C SER A 104 -7.18 -19.97 -10.97
N TYR A 105 -7.34 -21.28 -10.76
CA TYR A 105 -7.78 -21.82 -9.48
C TYR A 105 -6.71 -21.62 -8.39
N GLN A 106 -5.44 -21.91 -8.70
CA GLN A 106 -4.33 -21.78 -7.74
C GLN A 106 -4.13 -20.32 -7.29
N GLU A 107 -4.22 -19.37 -8.21
CA GLU A 107 -4.18 -17.94 -7.89
C GLU A 107 -5.34 -17.50 -7.00
N LEU A 108 -6.56 -17.92 -7.32
CA LEU A 108 -7.74 -17.60 -6.51
C LEU A 108 -7.65 -18.22 -5.12
N ARG A 109 -7.20 -19.48 -5.04
CA ARG A 109 -6.97 -20.17 -3.77
C ARG A 109 -5.98 -19.41 -2.89
N LYS A 110 -4.81 -19.06 -3.44
CA LYS A 110 -3.80 -18.27 -2.72
C LYS A 110 -4.36 -16.92 -2.25
N LYS A 111 -5.11 -16.22 -3.10
CA LYS A 111 -5.75 -14.94 -2.77
C LYS A 111 -6.79 -15.09 -1.64
N CYS A 112 -7.55 -16.18 -1.63
CA CYS A 112 -8.48 -16.51 -0.55
C CYS A 112 -7.76 -16.84 0.75
N ASP A 113 -6.71 -17.66 0.70
CA ASP A 113 -5.90 -18.02 1.87
C ASP A 113 -5.27 -16.76 2.50
N GLU A 114 -4.71 -15.88 1.67
CA GLU A 114 -4.22 -14.57 2.12
C GLU A 114 -5.33 -13.71 2.75
N PHE A 115 -6.52 -13.67 2.16
CA PHE A 115 -7.65 -12.92 2.71
C PHE A 115 -8.03 -13.43 4.11
N TYR A 116 -8.15 -14.75 4.29
CA TYR A 116 -8.49 -15.32 5.60
C TYR A 116 -7.39 -15.12 6.63
N MET A 117 -6.11 -15.22 6.25
CA MET A 117 -5.00 -14.90 7.15
C MET A 117 -5.05 -13.44 7.63
N LEU A 118 -5.33 -12.50 6.73
CA LEU A 118 -5.45 -11.09 7.06
C LEU A 118 -6.68 -10.80 7.93
N LEU A 119 -7.81 -11.45 7.63
CA LEU A 119 -9.03 -11.35 8.43
C LEU A 119 -8.81 -11.90 9.85
N GLU A 120 -8.12 -13.03 9.99
CA GLU A 120 -7.78 -13.59 11.29
C GLU A 120 -6.85 -12.66 12.08
N ALA A 121 -5.82 -12.11 11.43
CA ALA A 121 -4.93 -11.12 12.05
C ALA A 121 -5.69 -9.88 12.52
N SER A 122 -6.60 -9.36 11.68
CA SER A 122 -7.48 -8.24 12.03
C SER A 122 -8.35 -8.56 13.25
N ASN A 123 -8.97 -9.74 13.29
CA ASN A 123 -9.78 -10.18 14.41
C ASN A 123 -8.97 -10.34 15.71
N LYS A 124 -7.74 -10.84 15.63
CA LYS A 124 -6.82 -10.93 16.79
C LYS A 124 -6.47 -9.55 17.32
N LEU A 125 -6.12 -8.61 16.44
CA LEU A 125 -5.83 -7.22 16.81
C LEU A 125 -7.05 -6.54 17.46
N LYS A 126 -8.24 -6.71 16.88
CA LYS A 126 -9.49 -6.19 17.43
C LYS A 126 -9.81 -6.73 18.82
N LYS A 127 -9.56 -8.02 19.07
CA LYS A 127 -9.68 -8.63 20.41
C LYS A 127 -8.70 -8.03 21.42
N GLY A 128 -7.53 -7.59 20.95
CA GLY A 128 -6.54 -6.84 21.73
C GLY A 128 -6.80 -5.34 21.79
N TYR A 129 -7.97 -4.86 21.35
CA TYR A 129 -8.32 -3.43 21.28
C TYR A 129 -7.41 -2.58 20.38
N ILE A 130 -6.76 -3.21 19.40
CA ILE A 130 -5.98 -2.51 18.38
C ILE A 130 -6.82 -2.47 17.10
N VAL A 131 -7.56 -1.37 16.92
CA VAL A 131 -8.60 -1.22 15.88
C VAL A 131 -8.18 -0.20 14.82
N THR A 132 -7.37 0.79 15.17
CA THR A 132 -7.00 1.93 14.32
C THR A 132 -5.50 2.01 14.06
N LEU A 133 -5.10 2.80 13.04
CA LEU A 133 -3.69 3.11 12.79
C LEU A 133 -3.02 3.86 13.96
N ARG A 134 -3.78 4.68 14.71
CA ARG A 134 -3.29 5.33 15.93
C ARG A 134 -2.92 4.32 17.01
N GLU A 135 -3.80 3.36 17.28
CA GLU A 135 -3.54 2.30 18.26
C GLU A 135 -2.41 1.38 17.79
N TRP A 136 -2.37 1.09 16.49
CA TRP A 136 -1.26 0.34 15.89
C TRP A 136 0.09 1.00 16.10
N ARG A 137 0.17 2.34 15.93
CA ARG A 137 1.41 3.10 16.17
C ARG A 137 1.99 2.72 17.52
N ASP A 138 1.12 2.70 18.51
CA ASP A 138 1.39 2.58 19.92
C ASP A 138 1.51 1.13 20.42
N PHE A 139 1.30 0.14 19.55
CA PHE A 139 1.36 -1.28 19.85
C PHE A 139 2.80 -1.82 19.76
N GLU A 140 3.29 -2.51 20.79
CA GLU A 140 4.68 -3.03 20.84
C GLU A 140 4.84 -4.39 20.17
N ARG A 141 3.89 -5.30 20.40
CA ARG A 141 3.97 -6.72 20.00
C ARG A 141 3.66 -6.90 18.51
N LYS A 142 4.10 -5.97 17.67
CA LYS A 142 3.94 -5.97 16.22
C LYS A 142 4.57 -7.22 15.59
N ASP A 143 5.63 -7.75 16.20
CA ASP A 143 6.29 -9.01 15.83
C ASP A 143 5.41 -10.26 15.98
N THR A 144 4.42 -10.23 16.87
CA THR A 144 3.45 -11.33 17.03
C THR A 144 2.39 -11.37 15.93
N VAL A 145 2.28 -10.29 15.15
CA VAL A 145 1.33 -10.18 14.04
C VAL A 145 1.94 -10.82 12.80
N ILE A 146 1.11 -11.56 12.05
CA ILE A 146 1.51 -12.18 10.78
C ILE A 146 2.23 -11.14 9.91
N SER A 147 3.42 -11.49 9.43
CA SER A 147 4.32 -10.58 8.70
C SER A 147 3.62 -9.82 7.56
N LEU A 148 2.75 -10.49 6.81
CA LEU A 148 1.97 -9.88 5.73
C LEU A 148 1.05 -8.75 6.24
N ALA A 149 0.29 -9.01 7.32
CA ALA A 149 -0.60 -8.02 7.90
C ALA A 149 0.18 -6.83 8.48
N ARG A 150 1.27 -7.10 9.22
CA ARG A 150 2.17 -6.08 9.74
C ARG A 150 2.69 -5.17 8.62
N ALA A 151 3.22 -5.76 7.53
CA ALA A 151 3.75 -5.00 6.41
C ALA A 151 2.71 -4.09 5.76
N GLN A 152 1.47 -4.58 5.58
CA GLN A 152 0.38 -3.76 5.03
C GLN A 152 -0.01 -2.60 5.94
N ILE A 153 -0.15 -2.86 7.25
CA ILE A 153 -0.48 -1.81 8.22
C ILE A 153 0.63 -0.76 8.30
N ASN A 154 1.90 -1.18 8.34
CA ASN A 154 3.05 -0.27 8.36
C ASN A 154 3.18 0.54 7.07
N THR A 155 2.84 -0.05 5.92
CA THR A 155 2.78 0.67 4.64
C THR A 155 1.74 1.78 4.71
N ALA A 156 0.53 1.48 5.22
CA ALA A 156 -0.52 2.47 5.41
C ALA A 156 -0.10 3.55 6.43
N HIS A 157 0.44 3.16 7.59
CA HIS A 157 0.93 4.08 8.61
C HIS A 157 2.03 5.03 8.07
N SER A 158 3.00 4.48 7.33
CA SER A 158 4.07 5.26 6.70
C SER A 158 3.56 6.20 5.62
N TYR A 159 2.47 5.86 4.94
CA TYR A 159 1.78 6.78 4.04
C TYR A 159 1.15 7.94 4.82
N VAL A 160 0.42 7.66 5.91
CA VAL A 160 -0.18 8.69 6.78
C VAL A 160 0.88 9.68 7.28
N LEU A 161 1.99 9.19 7.83
CA LEU A 161 3.08 10.03 8.34
C LEU A 161 3.70 10.92 7.26
N ARG A 162 3.87 10.39 6.03
CA ARG A 162 4.39 11.17 4.90
C ARG A 162 3.41 12.26 4.45
N GLU A 163 2.13 11.94 4.39
CA GLU A 163 1.09 12.91 4.02
C GLU A 163 0.90 14.00 5.07
N GLU A 164 0.92 13.66 6.36
CA GLU A 164 0.89 14.64 7.44
C GLU A 164 2.07 15.60 7.37
N ARG A 165 3.28 15.07 7.10
CA ARG A 165 4.47 15.89 6.88
C ARG A 165 4.32 16.80 5.67
N ARG A 166 3.88 16.27 4.52
CA ARG A 166 3.67 17.05 3.29
C ARG A 166 2.68 18.19 3.51
N LYS A 167 1.54 17.91 4.16
CA LYS A 167 0.53 18.92 4.50
C LYS A 167 1.04 19.97 5.49
N ALA A 168 1.91 19.60 6.44
CA ALA A 168 2.53 20.55 7.35
C ALA A 168 3.55 21.46 6.62
N GLU A 169 4.33 20.90 5.69
CA GLU A 169 5.27 21.66 4.86
C GLU A 169 4.54 22.61 3.89
N GLU A 170 3.44 22.18 3.29
CA GLU A 170 2.61 23.03 2.41
C GLU A 170 1.99 24.21 3.17
N ARG A 171 1.39 23.96 4.35
CA ARG A 171 0.86 25.03 5.22
C ARG A 171 1.94 26.04 5.58
N GLU A 172 3.13 25.56 5.93
CA GLU A 172 4.24 26.45 6.25
C GLU A 172 4.75 27.22 5.01
N ARG A 173 4.77 26.61 3.83
CA ARG A 173 5.10 27.35 2.59
C ARG A 173 4.11 28.48 2.35
N GLN A 174 2.82 28.25 2.62
CA GLN A 174 1.79 29.26 2.52
C GLN A 174 2.00 30.40 3.53
N GLU A 175 2.21 30.08 4.82
CA GLU A 175 2.54 31.06 5.85
C GLU A 175 3.78 31.90 5.48
N ARG A 176 4.82 31.26 4.92
CA ARG A 176 6.05 31.96 4.48
C ARG A 176 5.81 32.91 3.31
N GLN A 177 4.91 32.57 2.39
CA GLN A 177 4.53 33.45 1.28
C GLN A 177 3.79 34.68 1.80
N GLU A 178 2.93 34.50 2.81
CA GLU A 178 2.20 35.58 3.48
C GLU A 178 3.15 36.50 4.28
N LEU A 179 4.20 35.95 4.89
CA LEU A 179 5.17 36.71 5.70
C LEU A 179 6.22 37.50 4.88
N GLY A 180 6.25 37.39 3.54
CA GLY A 180 7.13 38.19 2.69
C GLY A 180 8.64 38.00 2.95
N ILE A 181 9.06 36.79 3.37
CA ILE A 181 10.44 36.51 3.78
C ILE A 181 11.39 36.45 2.58
N ASP A 182 12.53 37.15 2.67
CA ASP A 182 13.64 37.11 1.68
C ASP A 182 14.17 35.68 1.40
N VAL A 183 14.66 35.44 0.18
CA VAL A 183 15.10 34.12 -0.32
C VAL A 183 16.24 33.51 0.50
N SER A 184 17.20 34.30 0.98
CA SER A 184 18.32 33.81 1.82
C SER A 184 17.81 33.37 3.20
N THR A 185 16.92 34.18 3.77
CA THR A 185 16.23 33.86 5.03
C THR A 185 15.32 32.63 4.88
N ARG A 186 14.70 32.47 3.71
CA ARG A 186 13.84 31.32 3.37
C ARG A 186 14.60 29.99 3.36
N ILE A 187 15.81 29.95 2.79
CA ILE A 187 16.62 28.72 2.74
C ILE A 187 17.10 28.34 4.15
N LYS A 188 17.65 29.29 4.92
CA LYS A 188 18.10 29.04 6.30
C LYS A 188 16.94 28.59 7.19
N TYR A 189 15.80 29.26 7.12
CA TYR A 189 14.60 28.90 7.88
C TYR A 189 14.04 27.53 7.46
N ALA A 190 14.03 27.19 6.16
CA ALA A 190 13.62 25.88 5.67
C ALA A 190 14.48 24.74 6.19
N VAL A 191 15.80 24.88 6.12
CA VAL A 191 16.76 23.89 6.61
C VAL A 191 16.63 23.75 8.13
N PHE A 192 16.56 24.87 8.86
CA PHE A 192 16.45 24.85 10.33
C PHE A 192 15.13 24.23 10.82
N LYS A 193 13.99 24.60 10.21
CA LYS A 193 12.69 24.00 10.56
C LYS A 193 12.52 22.56 10.05
N GLY A 194 13.17 22.20 8.95
CA GLY A 194 13.29 20.81 8.51
C GLY A 194 14.00 19.96 9.55
N ARG A 195 15.14 20.43 10.07
CA ARG A 195 15.92 19.81 11.16
C ARG A 195 15.06 19.63 12.43
N VAL A 196 14.49 20.72 12.95
CA VAL A 196 13.65 20.70 14.15
C VAL A 196 12.46 19.73 14.05
N ARG A 197 11.90 19.50 12.85
CA ARG A 197 10.79 18.54 12.66
C ARG A 197 11.24 17.09 12.69
N VAL A 198 12.44 16.81 12.22
CA VAL A 198 13.00 15.46 12.19
C VAL A 198 13.51 15.08 13.58
N ASP A 199 14.15 16.00 14.28
CA ASP A 199 14.59 15.84 15.68
C ASP A 199 13.43 15.52 16.63
N LYS A 200 12.27 16.16 16.38
CA LYS A 200 11.02 15.95 17.12
C LYS A 200 10.18 14.76 16.64
N MET A 201 10.67 13.97 15.68
CA MET A 201 9.98 12.73 15.29
C MET A 201 10.13 11.69 16.41
N ARG A 202 9.07 10.95 16.70
CA ARG A 202 9.15 9.83 17.64
C ARG A 202 9.95 8.68 17.03
N LEU A 203 10.76 8.01 17.85
CA LEU A 203 11.54 6.85 17.45
C LEU A 203 10.64 5.75 16.86
N ASN A 204 9.49 5.49 17.47
CA ASN A 204 8.55 4.48 17.00
C ASN A 204 7.96 4.80 15.60
N ASP A 205 7.75 6.09 15.28
CA ASP A 205 7.34 6.50 13.93
C ASP A 205 8.46 6.20 12.93
N PHE A 206 9.72 6.50 13.29
CA PHE A 206 10.88 6.17 12.48
C PHE A 206 11.03 4.65 12.26
N LEU A 207 10.94 3.85 13.32
CA LEU A 207 11.03 2.38 13.24
C LEU A 207 9.92 1.80 12.37
N THR A 208 8.71 2.36 12.43
CA THR A 208 7.60 1.95 11.58
C THR A 208 7.87 2.24 10.10
N MET A 209 8.52 3.37 9.80
CA MET A 209 8.85 3.77 8.44
C MET A 209 10.03 3.02 7.84
N GLU A 210 11.06 2.71 8.63
CA GLU A 210 12.32 2.16 8.13
C GLU A 210 12.48 0.65 8.37
N LEU A 211 11.86 0.11 9.43
CA LEU A 211 12.11 -1.25 9.92
C LEU A 211 10.82 -2.03 10.20
N ASP A 212 9.70 -1.65 9.59
CA ASP A 212 8.41 -2.30 9.82
C ASP A 212 8.01 -2.38 11.31
N GLY A 213 8.42 -1.39 12.10
CA GLY A 213 8.12 -1.30 13.53
C GLY A 213 8.96 -2.27 14.39
N ARG A 214 9.98 -2.93 13.83
CA ARG A 214 10.93 -3.70 14.62
C ARG A 214 11.67 -2.78 15.60
N GLY A 215 11.81 -3.21 16.85
CA GLY A 215 12.46 -2.44 17.92
C GLY A 215 11.55 -1.47 18.67
N ALA A 216 10.26 -1.38 18.31
CA ALA A 216 9.30 -0.57 19.06
C ALA A 216 8.98 -1.22 20.42
N LEU A 217 9.16 -0.46 21.50
CA LEU A 217 8.94 -0.87 22.89
C LEU A 217 8.21 0.25 23.65
N ASP A 218 7.51 -0.09 24.73
CA ASP A 218 6.80 0.89 25.56
C ASP A 218 7.78 1.92 26.13
N ALA A 219 8.96 1.45 26.55
CA ALA A 219 10.04 2.29 27.08
C ALA A 219 10.59 3.30 26.06
N ASN A 220 10.36 3.10 24.75
CA ASN A 220 10.88 3.97 23.70
C ASN A 220 9.79 4.60 22.80
N ARG A 221 8.51 4.41 23.15
CA ARG A 221 7.35 4.87 22.37
C ARG A 221 7.29 6.38 22.18
N ASP A 222 7.55 7.13 23.24
CA ASP A 222 7.51 8.60 23.24
C ASP A 222 8.90 9.25 23.09
N VAL A 223 9.95 8.44 22.90
CA VAL A 223 11.31 8.92 22.73
C VAL A 223 11.42 9.66 21.41
N LEU A 224 11.91 10.89 21.45
CA LEU A 224 12.22 11.66 20.26
C LEU A 224 13.53 11.18 19.65
N LEU A 225 13.67 11.29 18.33
CA LEU A 225 14.90 10.91 17.64
C LEU A 225 16.10 11.71 18.18
N GLU A 226 15.93 12.98 18.54
CA GLU A 226 17.02 13.78 19.16
C GLU A 226 17.54 13.18 20.48
N GLU A 227 16.66 12.58 21.29
CA GLU A 227 17.05 11.90 22.52
C GLU A 227 17.64 10.52 22.23
N PHE A 228 17.14 9.84 21.20
CA PHE A 228 17.69 8.56 20.74
C PHE A 228 19.14 8.70 20.26
N PHE A 229 19.47 9.74 19.49
CA PHE A 229 20.83 9.96 18.97
C PHE A 229 21.89 10.12 20.06
N LYS A 230 21.52 10.62 21.25
CA LYS A 230 22.46 10.79 22.37
C LYS A 230 22.96 9.46 22.92
N ASP A 231 22.08 8.46 22.98
CA ASP A 231 22.41 7.13 23.46
C ASP A 231 21.48 6.06 22.86
N PRO A 232 21.75 5.60 21.61
CA PRO A 232 20.88 4.65 20.93
C PRO A 232 20.73 3.31 21.66
N LYS A 233 21.79 2.86 22.34
CA LYS A 233 21.83 1.56 23.05
C LYS A 233 20.91 1.54 24.26
N LYS A 234 20.60 2.70 24.84
CA LYS A 234 19.63 2.83 25.92
C LYS A 234 18.22 2.44 25.50
N TYR A 235 17.85 2.70 24.24
CA TYR A 235 16.48 2.54 23.75
C TYR A 235 16.29 1.32 22.85
N ILE A 236 17.36 0.82 22.23
CA ILE A 236 17.37 -0.38 21.39
C ILE A 236 18.49 -1.31 21.88
N CYS A 237 18.10 -2.38 22.56
CA CYS A 237 19.03 -3.39 23.07
C CYS A 237 19.43 -4.42 22.00
N ASP A 238 18.58 -4.63 20.99
CA ASP A 238 18.85 -5.55 19.90
C ASP A 238 19.92 -4.98 18.97
N ALA A 239 21.10 -5.61 18.96
CA ALA A 239 22.23 -5.18 18.16
C ALA A 239 21.97 -5.29 16.64
N GLY A 240 21.17 -6.26 16.20
CA GLY A 240 20.79 -6.42 14.80
C GLY A 240 19.90 -5.27 14.34
N VAL A 241 18.85 -4.97 15.11
CA VAL A 241 17.96 -3.82 14.84
C VAL A 241 18.76 -2.52 14.86
N LEU A 242 19.64 -2.33 15.84
CA LEU A 242 20.46 -1.12 15.94
C LEU A 242 21.39 -0.94 14.72
N ASN A 243 22.00 -2.02 14.23
CA ASN A 243 22.83 -1.98 13.02
C ASN A 243 22.00 -1.62 11.76
N GLU A 244 20.78 -2.15 11.65
CA GLU A 244 19.87 -1.81 10.54
C GLU A 244 19.43 -0.34 10.60
N ILE A 245 19.12 0.19 11.80
CA ILE A 245 18.85 1.62 12.01
C ILE A 245 20.02 2.44 11.49
N GLN A 246 21.25 2.13 11.93
CA GLN A 246 22.45 2.88 11.54
C GLN A 246 22.78 2.74 10.04
N ALA A 247 22.36 1.65 9.42
CA ALA A 247 22.52 1.45 7.99
C ALA A 247 21.52 2.26 7.15
N SER A 248 20.34 2.64 7.69
CA SER A 248 19.31 3.39 6.97
C SER A 248 19.83 4.73 6.45
N ASP A 249 19.54 5.02 5.18
CA ASP A 249 19.87 6.30 4.55
C ASP A 249 19.23 7.48 5.28
N ARG A 250 18.02 7.29 5.84
CA ARG A 250 17.39 8.34 6.65
C ARG A 250 18.15 8.59 7.93
N TYR A 251 18.56 7.53 8.62
CA TYR A 251 19.38 7.68 9.83
C TYR A 251 20.68 8.42 9.53
N LYS A 252 21.39 8.03 8.46
CA LYS A 252 22.64 8.71 8.02
C LYS A 252 22.42 10.16 7.62
N MET A 253 21.30 10.48 6.98
CA MET A 253 20.95 11.87 6.67
C MET A 253 20.70 12.69 7.93
N MET A 254 20.18 12.07 9.00
CA MET A 254 19.94 12.73 10.28
C MET A 254 21.20 12.87 11.13
N GLU A 255 22.07 11.85 11.16
CA GLU A 255 23.31 11.83 11.95
C GLU A 255 24.38 12.81 11.43
N ARG A 256 24.36 13.13 10.12
CA ARG A 256 25.32 14.05 9.49
C ARG A 256 24.95 15.54 9.62
N LEU A 257 23.84 15.88 10.29
CA LEU A 257 23.26 17.22 10.36
C LEU A 257 23.55 17.97 11.67
#